data_AF-A0A1S3MY91-F1
#
_entry.id   AF-A0A1S3MY91-F1
#
_cell.length_a   1.000
_cell.length_b   1.000
_cell.length_c   1.000
_cell.angle_alpha   90.00
_cell.angle_beta   90.00
_cell.angle_gamma   90.00
#
_symmetry.space_group_name_H-M   'P 1'
#
loop_
_entity.id
_entity.type
_entity.pdbx_description
1 polymer ?
#
loop_
_entity_poly.entity_id
_entity_poly.type
_entity_poly.pdbx_seq_one_letter_code
_entity_poly.pdbx_strand_id
1 'polypeptide(L)' 'MLTFSVCLDIKHRRIPLLFFANKMDVRDALSSVKVSQLLCLEKIKDKPWHICASDAVKGEGLLEGVDWLQDQIKTMRT' A
#
# COMPACT_ATOMS: atom_id res chain seq x y z
N MET A 1 -6.34 -19.61 -1.44
CA MET A 1 -6.84 -18.32 -0.95
C MET A 1 -5.71 -17.71 -0.14
N LEU A 2 -4.86 -16.90 -0.78
CA LEU A 2 -3.74 -16.25 -0.11
C LEU A 2 -4.33 -15.26 0.89
N THR A 3 -4.53 -15.70 2.12
CA THR A 3 -4.68 -14.79 3.24
C THR A 3 -3.41 -13.95 3.22
N PHE A 4 -3.57 -12.67 2.84
CA PHE A 4 -2.64 -11.60 3.14
C PHE A 4 -2.46 -11.58 4.65
N SER A 5 -1.67 -12.52 5.15
CA SER A 5 -1.11 -12.52 6.49
C SER A 5 -0.09 -11.40 6.45
N VAL A 6 -0.58 -10.16 6.49
CA VAL A 6 0.10 -9.01 7.07
C VAL A 6 0.93 -9.59 8.21
N CYS A 7 2.26 -9.58 8.04
CA CYS A 7 3.21 -10.35 8.84
C CYS A 7 2.75 -10.35 10.31
N LEU A 8 2.64 -11.51 10.97
CA LEU A 8 2.03 -11.61 12.30
C LEU A 8 2.59 -10.57 13.29
N ASP A 9 3.86 -10.20 13.11
CA ASP A 9 4.56 -9.17 13.88
C ASP A 9 3.95 -7.76 13.80
N ILE A 10 3.35 -7.40 12.66
CA ILE A 10 2.72 -6.10 12.46
C ILE A 10 1.21 -6.15 12.67
N LYS A 11 0.59 -7.32 12.80
CA LYS A 11 -0.86 -7.48 12.98
C LYS A 11 -1.39 -6.67 14.16
N HIS A 12 -0.70 -6.70 15.30
CA HIS A 12 -1.12 -6.01 16.53
C HIS A 12 -0.60 -4.57 16.65
N ARG A 13 0.23 -4.12 15.70
CA ARG A 13 0.81 -2.77 15.73
C ARG A 13 -0.05 -1.82 14.92
N ARG A 14 -0.48 -0.72 15.51
CA ARG A 14 -1.18 0.35 14.78
C ARG A 14 -0.13 1.18 14.03
N ILE A 15 0.23 0.75 12.82
CA ILE A 15 1.22 1.42 11.95
C ILE A 15 0.59 1.64 10.57
N PRO A 16 0.94 2.72 9.86
CA PRO A 16 0.45 2.96 8.51
C PRO A 16 1.01 1.93 7.54
N LEU A 17 0.19 1.52 6.57
CA LEU A 17 0.55 0.53 5.55
C LEU A 17 0.53 1.16 4.16
N LEU A 18 1.69 1.20 3.49
CA LEU A 18 1.78 1.61 2.10
C LEU A 18 1.93 0.39 1.20
N PHE A 19 1.07 0.27 0.21
CA PHE A 19 1.11 -0.77 -0.81
C PHE A 19 1.53 -0.17 -2.16
N PHE A 20 2.46 -0.83 -2.86
CA PHE A 20 2.79 -0.48 -4.24
C PHE A 20 2.21 -1.52 -5.19
N ALA A 21 1.29 -1.09 -6.05
CA ALA A 21 0.88 -1.83 -7.25
C ALA A 21 1.95 -1.61 -8.33
N ASN A 22 3.09 -2.26 -8.12
CA ASN A 22 4.29 -2.10 -8.95
C ASN A 22 4.14 -2.77 -10.33
N LYS A 23 4.97 -2.33 -11.29
CA LYS A 23 5.00 -2.73 -12.70
C LYS A 23 3.84 -2.18 -13.51
N MET A 24 3.42 -0.95 -13.23
CA MET A 24 2.32 -0.29 -13.96
C MET A 24 2.63 -0.06 -15.45
N ASP A 25 3.90 -0.20 -15.85
CA ASP A 25 4.40 -0.13 -17.22
C ASP A 25 4.04 -1.36 -18.07
N VAL A 26 3.69 -2.49 -17.45
CA VAL A 26 3.31 -3.72 -18.16
C VAL A 26 1.90 -3.58 -18.73
N ARG A 27 1.72 -3.95 -20.00
CA ARG A 27 0.44 -3.80 -20.73
C ARG A 27 -0.76 -4.44 -20.02
N ASP A 28 -0.54 -5.58 -19.38
CA ASP A 28 -1.56 -6.35 -18.65
C ASP A 28 -1.54 -6.08 -17.14
N ALA A 29 -0.90 -4.98 -16.70
CA ALA A 29 -0.90 -4.59 -15.30
C ALA A 29 -2.31 -4.23 -14.83
N LEU A 30 -2.65 -4.69 -13.63
CA LEU A 30 -3.91 -4.33 -12.98
C LEU A 30 -3.79 -2.92 -12.39
N SER A 31 -4.88 -2.15 -12.46
CA SER A 31 -4.94 -0.86 -11.78
C SER A 31 -4.86 -1.04 -10.26
N SER A 32 -4.35 -0.03 -9.56
CA SER A 32 -4.29 -0.02 -8.09
C SER A 32 -5.65 -0.29 -7.43
N VAL A 33 -6.75 0.21 -8.04
CA VAL A 33 -8.13 -0.07 -7.61
C VAL A 33 -8.48 -1.55 -7.73
N LYS A 34 -8.10 -2.21 -8.82
CA LYS A 34 -8.38 -3.64 -8.99
C LYS A 34 -7.53 -4.49 -8.05
N VAL A 35 -6.27 -4.11 -7.86
CA VAL A 35 -5.37 -4.75 -6.90
C VAL A 35 -5.97 -4.64 -5.49
N SER A 36 -6.37 -3.46 -5.04
CA SER A 36 -6.91 -3.28 -3.67
C SER A 36 -8.12 -4.18 -3.39
N GLN A 37 -9.01 -4.34 -4.36
CA GLN A 37 -10.15 -5.26 -4.28
C GLN A 37 -9.73 -6.73 -4.19
N LEU A 38 -8.77 -7.16 -5.02
CA LEU A 38 -8.29 -8.55 -5.03
C LEU A 38 -7.54 -8.91 -3.75
N LEU A 39 -6.86 -7.94 -3.14
CA LEU A 39 -6.18 -8.11 -1.85
C LEU A 39 -7.12 -7.89 -0.66
N CYS A 40 -8.38 -7.52 -0.91
CA CYS A 40 -9.37 -7.15 0.09
C CYS A 40 -8.86 -6.10 1.09
N LEU A 41 -8.16 -5.06 0.63
CA LEU A 41 -7.58 -4.03 1.50
C LEU A 41 -8.66 -3.25 2.28
N GLU A 42 -9.89 -3.20 1.79
CA GLU A 42 -11.05 -2.62 2.47
C GLU A 42 -11.39 -3.30 3.80
N LYS A 43 -10.87 -4.52 4.04
CA LYS A 43 -11.01 -5.22 5.32
C LYS A 43 -10.08 -4.67 6.40
N ILE A 44 -9.05 -3.91 6.03
CA ILE A 44 -8.14 -3.24 6.96
C ILE A 44 -8.83 -1.96 7.45
N LYS A 45 -9.37 -2.00 8.67
CA LYS A 45 -10.11 -0.89 9.29
C LYS A 45 -9.42 -0.30 10.52
N ASP A 46 -8.46 -1.02 11.07
CA ASP A 46 -7.77 -0.71 12.31
C ASP A 46 -6.55 0.22 12.10
N LYS A 47 -6.12 0.42 10.84
CA LYS A 47 -4.92 1.17 10.47
C LYS A 47 -5.13 1.98 9.20
N PRO A 48 -4.49 3.16 9.09
CA PRO A 48 -4.44 3.87 7.83
C PRO A 48 -3.63 3.06 6.81
N TRP A 49 -4.13 2.98 5.59
CA TRP A 49 -3.44 2.35 4.48
C TRP A 49 -3.63 3.15 3.19
N HIS A 50 -2.68 3.01 2.27
CA HIS A 50 -2.76 3.60 0.95
C HIS A 50 -2.13 2.68 -0.09
N ILE A 51 -2.58 2.80 -1.34
CA ILE A 51 -2.04 2.05 -2.47
C ILE A 51 -1.70 2.99 -3.62
N CYS A 52 -0.46 2.91 -4.09
CA CYS A 52 0.03 3.68 -5.23
C CYS A 52 0.33 2.74 -6.40
N ALA A 53 -0.09 3.09 -7.61
CA ALA A 53 0.48 2.48 -8.80
C ALA A 53 1.92 2.95 -8.96
N SER A 54 2.85 2.06 -9.31
CA SER A 54 4.25 2.46 -9.45
C SER A 54 4.99 1.70 -10.55
N ASP A 55 6.03 2.35 -11.08
CA ASP A 55 7.07 1.75 -11.92
C ASP A 55 8.39 1.94 -11.19
N ALA A 56 8.88 0.89 -10.53
CA ALA A 56 10.13 0.94 -9.79
C ALA A 56 11.37 1.14 -10.68
N VAL A 57 11.29 0.88 -11.99
CA VAL A 57 12.41 1.06 -12.92
C VAL A 57 12.55 2.55 -13.28
N LYS A 58 11.42 3.23 -13.50
CA LYS A 58 11.40 4.68 -13.79
C LYS A 58 11.33 5.55 -12.54
N GLY A 59 10.93 4.97 -11.41
CA GLY A 59 10.69 5.68 -10.15
C GLY A 59 9.32 6.34 -10.04
N GLU A 60 8.41 6.11 -10.99
CA GLU A 60 7.06 6.70 -10.98
C GLU A 60 6.22 6.15 -9.84
N GLY A 61 5.43 7.02 -9.20
CA GLY A 61 4.54 6.68 -8.07
C GLY A 61 5.24 6.39 -6.74
N LEU A 62 6.58 6.25 -6.72
CA LEU A 62 7.33 5.97 -5.49
C LEU A 62 7.33 7.17 -4.53
N LEU A 63 7.63 8.37 -5.05
CA LEU A 63 7.73 9.59 -4.24
C LEU A 63 6.38 9.90 -3.57
N GLU A 64 5.30 9.87 -4.35
CA GLU A 64 3.94 10.11 -3.88
C GLU A 64 3.54 9.15 -2.73
N GLY A 65 3.87 7.87 -2.88
CA GLY A 65 3.60 6.87 -1.84
C GLY A 65 4.40 7.12 -0.56
N VAL A 66 5.69 7.47 -0.69
CA VAL A 66 6.56 7.76 0.45
C VAL A 66 6.14 9.06 1.15
N ASP A 67 5.75 10.09 0.41
CA ASP A 67 5.24 11.35 0.96
C ASP A 67 3.98 11.11 1.80
N TRP A 68 3.02 10.32 1.28
CA TRP A 68 1.85 9.91 2.06
C TRP A 68 2.25 9.20 3.35
N LEU A 69 3.19 8.25 3.28
CA LEU A 69 3.65 7.50 4.44
C LEU A 69 4.33 8.41 5.47
N GLN A 70 5.13 9.37 5.01
CA GLN A 70 5.80 10.34 5.87
C GLN A 70 4.76 11.17 6.65
N ASP A 71 3.70 11.62 5.98
CA ASP A 71 2.64 12.39 6.61
C ASP A 71 1.85 11.56 7.64
N GLN A 72 1.54 10.30 7.32
CA GLN A 72 0.91 9.41 8.30
C GLN A 72 1.79 9.20 9.55
N ILE A 73 3.10 9.04 9.37
CA ILE A 73 4.05 8.87 10.48
C ILE A 73 4.11 10.15 11.34
N LYS A 74 4.09 11.34 10.73
CA LYS A 74 4.04 12.61 11.46
C LYS A 74 2.77 12.70 12.30
N THR A 75 1.60 12.40 11.71
CA THR A 75 0.31 12.43 12.42
C THR A 75 0.30 11.47 13.61
N MET A 76 0.92 10.29 13.51
CA MET A 76 0.96 9.31 14.61
C MET A 76 1.86 9.69 15.79
N ARG A 77 2.82 10.60 15.59
CA ARG A 77 3.75 11.05 16.65
C ARG A 77 3.20 12.23 17.47
N THR A 78 2.08 12.80 17.05
CA THR A 78 1.44 13.95 17.69
C THR A 78 0.23 13.47 18.48
#